data_AF-A0A925BFG7-F1
#
_entry.id   AF-A0A925BFG7-F1
#
_cell.length_a   1.000
_cell.length_b   1.000
_cell.length_c   1.000
_cell.angle_alpha   90.00
_cell.angle_beta   90.00
_cell.angle_gamma   90.00
#
_symmetry.space_group_name_H-M   'P 1'
#
loop_
_entity.id
_entity.type
_entity.pdbx_description
1 polymer ?
#
loop_
_entity_poly.entity_id
_entity_poly.type
_entity_poly.pdbx_seq_one_letter_code
_entity_poly.pdbx_strand_id
1 'polypeptide(L)'
;IPHLAEHPNAELVALADRRPEALKKAADSVGRIKSYTDYNEMLANEQLDGVIVSTNHTTHYEVAKAALDVGKHVLMEKPMVMHAREAHELTKLADAKELTLIVGYPWNYTESSHRARDIIQSGELGVIQYVSSVFTSMTKEFLSGNDQAYTEVFAGYPVTGPGMAYADPKLSGGGQGHLQVTHSAGSLFFITDLQPDLVSSFMQNWGLKVDITNAISARFKPVGTEPAVGIFGSTGNIGTTGGGELNINVYCEKGYVMLDNLTGTLIVKRFADQGEERFGPLPAGDTYPRFATSDNLVDVILGRGENISPAEPAVRVVELLEAAYRSAANNGQVVKVSDL
;
A
#
# COMPACT_ATOMS: atom_id res chain seq x y z
N ILE A 1 -1.81 -7.13 15.55
CA ILE A 1 -2.28 -8.09 16.56
C ILE A 1 -2.31 -7.46 17.96
N PRO A 2 -1.18 -7.13 18.65
CA PRO A 2 -1.25 -6.56 20.00
C PRO A 2 -2.11 -5.29 20.12
N HIS A 3 -1.96 -4.37 19.15
CA HIS A 3 -2.76 -3.14 19.08
C HIS A 3 -4.28 -3.40 19.14
N LEU A 4 -4.79 -4.36 18.36
CA LEU A 4 -6.22 -4.68 18.38
C LEU A 4 -6.66 -5.38 19.66
N ALA A 5 -5.78 -6.17 20.30
CA ALA A 5 -6.10 -6.85 21.56
C ALA A 5 -6.25 -5.85 22.72
N GLU A 6 -5.59 -4.70 22.63
CA GLU A 6 -5.64 -3.62 23.63
C GLU A 6 -6.60 -2.48 23.24
N HIS A 7 -7.23 -2.56 22.07
CA HIS A 7 -8.05 -1.47 21.54
C HIS A 7 -9.36 -1.31 22.33
N PRO A 8 -9.71 -0.11 22.82
CA PRO A 8 -10.82 0.08 23.76
C PRO A 8 -12.21 -0.17 23.15
N ASN A 9 -12.32 -0.15 21.83
CA ASN A 9 -13.58 -0.36 21.10
C ASN A 9 -13.57 -1.60 20.20
N ALA A 10 -12.60 -2.52 20.36
CA ALA A 10 -12.55 -3.75 19.57
C ALA A 10 -12.20 -4.96 20.44
N GLU A 11 -12.67 -6.13 20.02
CA GLU A 11 -12.29 -7.42 20.62
C GLU A 11 -11.55 -8.25 19.56
N LEU A 12 -10.34 -8.71 19.88
CA LEU A 12 -9.63 -9.68 19.04
C LEU A 12 -10.20 -11.07 19.31
N VAL A 13 -11.14 -11.52 18.48
CA VAL A 13 -11.90 -12.77 18.69
C VAL A 13 -11.09 -14.03 18.35
N ALA A 14 -10.38 -14.03 17.22
CA ALA A 14 -9.66 -15.20 16.71
C ALA A 14 -8.46 -14.82 15.84
N LEU A 15 -7.54 -15.77 15.69
CA LEU A 15 -6.41 -15.70 14.75
C LEU A 15 -6.44 -16.90 13.80
N ALA A 16 -6.02 -16.68 12.55
CA ALA A 16 -5.82 -17.74 11.57
C ALA A 16 -4.46 -17.63 10.87
N ASP A 17 -3.67 -18.71 10.89
CA ASP A 17 -2.43 -18.86 10.09
C ASP A 17 -2.22 -20.35 9.79
N ARG A 18 -1.89 -20.67 8.53
CA ARG A 18 -1.61 -22.05 8.10
C ARG A 18 -0.40 -22.68 8.77
N ARG A 19 0.47 -21.86 9.38
CA ARG A 19 1.69 -22.25 10.09
C ARG A 19 1.40 -22.37 11.59
N PRO A 20 1.28 -23.59 12.14
CA PRO A 20 0.93 -23.78 13.55
C PRO A 20 1.90 -23.08 14.52
N GLU A 21 3.18 -23.02 14.17
CA GLU A 21 4.22 -22.38 14.98
C GLU A 21 4.09 -20.85 15.02
N ALA A 22 3.77 -20.21 13.89
CA ALA A 22 3.55 -18.76 13.82
C ALA A 22 2.23 -18.40 14.53
N LEU A 23 1.18 -19.20 14.31
CA LEU A 23 -0.11 -19.06 14.98
C LEU A 23 0.03 -19.14 16.50
N LYS A 24 0.78 -20.14 17.00
CA LYS A 24 1.02 -20.29 18.44
C LYS A 24 1.73 -19.07 19.03
N LYS A 25 2.79 -18.57 18.38
CA LYS A 25 3.49 -17.36 18.85
C LYS A 25 2.58 -16.13 18.86
N ALA A 26 1.74 -16.00 17.84
CA ALA A 26 0.77 -14.90 17.75
C ALA A 26 -0.25 -14.96 18.89
N ALA A 27 -0.81 -16.14 19.14
CA ALA A 27 -1.72 -16.37 20.26
C ALA A 27 -1.04 -16.07 21.60
N ASP A 28 0.14 -16.64 21.85
CA ASP A 28 0.88 -16.42 23.10
C ASP A 28 1.15 -14.92 23.38
N SER A 29 1.29 -14.09 22.34
CA SER A 29 1.55 -12.64 22.47
C SER A 29 0.37 -11.82 23.01
N VAL A 30 -0.86 -12.35 22.93
CA VAL A 30 -2.09 -11.67 23.36
C VAL A 30 -2.90 -12.50 24.38
N GLY A 31 -2.36 -13.64 24.83
CA GLY A 31 -3.04 -14.55 25.75
C GLY A 31 -3.87 -15.64 25.05
N ARG A 32 -4.71 -16.35 25.80
CA ARG A 32 -5.47 -17.49 25.25
C ARG A 32 -6.58 -16.98 24.32
N ILE A 33 -6.31 -17.02 23.02
CA ILE A 33 -7.25 -16.67 21.94
C ILE A 33 -7.59 -17.90 21.08
N LYS A 34 -8.78 -17.92 20.49
CA LYS A 34 -9.16 -18.95 19.53
C LYS A 34 -8.26 -18.88 18.30
N SER A 35 -7.76 -20.04 17.87
CA SER A 35 -6.71 -20.15 16.86
C SER A 35 -7.10 -21.19 15.83
N TYR A 36 -7.00 -20.85 14.55
CA TYR A 36 -7.41 -21.68 13.43
C TYR A 36 -6.27 -21.87 12.42
N THR A 37 -6.04 -23.08 11.93
CA THR A 37 -5.11 -23.31 10.81
C THR A 37 -5.75 -23.16 9.45
N ASP A 38 -7.09 -23.04 9.41
CA ASP A 38 -7.89 -22.73 8.24
C ASP A 38 -8.78 -21.51 8.51
N TYR A 39 -8.65 -20.46 7.70
CA TYR A 39 -9.46 -19.26 7.84
C TYR A 39 -10.94 -19.51 7.52
N ASN A 40 -11.29 -20.52 6.71
CA ASN A 40 -12.69 -20.86 6.43
C ASN A 40 -13.38 -21.40 7.68
N GLU A 41 -12.68 -22.21 8.48
CA GLU A 41 -13.18 -22.67 9.76
C GLU A 41 -13.38 -21.48 10.73
N MET A 42 -12.44 -20.54 10.76
CA MET A 42 -12.58 -19.31 11.57
C MET A 42 -13.81 -18.51 11.14
N LEU A 43 -13.97 -18.24 9.83
CA LEU A 43 -15.09 -17.47 9.29
C LEU A 43 -16.45 -18.15 9.53
N ALA A 44 -16.49 -19.48 9.58
CA ALA A 44 -17.72 -20.25 9.80
C ALA A 44 -18.11 -20.38 11.28
N ASN A 45 -17.14 -20.44 12.19
CA ASN A 45 -17.38 -20.75 13.60
C ASN A 45 -17.38 -19.51 14.52
N GLU A 46 -16.87 -18.37 14.04
CA GLU A 46 -16.74 -17.15 14.84
C GLU A 46 -17.73 -16.05 14.42
N GLN A 47 -18.19 -15.29 15.41
CA GLN A 47 -18.97 -14.08 15.18
C GLN A 47 -18.00 -12.91 15.03
N LEU A 48 -17.74 -12.52 13.78
CA LEU A 48 -16.82 -11.45 13.41
C LEU A 48 -17.59 -10.30 12.75
N ASP A 49 -17.19 -9.07 13.03
CA ASP A 49 -17.67 -7.88 12.28
C ASP A 49 -16.76 -7.59 11.07
N GLY A 50 -15.45 -7.80 11.23
CA GLY A 50 -14.47 -7.63 10.17
C GLY A 50 -13.21 -8.47 10.36
N VAL A 51 -12.36 -8.49 9.34
CA VAL A 51 -11.09 -9.22 9.34
C VAL A 51 -9.93 -8.35 8.86
N ILE A 52 -8.72 -8.67 9.33
CA ILE A 52 -7.47 -8.13 8.80
C ILE A 52 -6.76 -9.23 8.01
N VAL A 53 -6.55 -8.99 6.71
CA VAL A 53 -5.83 -9.88 5.80
C VAL A 53 -4.37 -9.43 5.71
N SER A 54 -3.47 -10.17 6.37
CA SER A 54 -2.02 -9.96 6.35
C SER A 54 -1.27 -11.26 6.03
N THR A 55 -1.72 -11.95 4.97
CA THR A 55 -1.13 -13.21 4.51
C THR A 55 -0.04 -12.95 3.46
N ASN A 56 0.41 -13.98 2.73
CA ASN A 56 1.30 -13.76 1.59
C ASN A 56 0.53 -13.02 0.49
N HIS A 57 1.23 -12.16 -0.27
CA HIS A 57 0.60 -11.31 -1.29
C HIS A 57 -0.26 -12.10 -2.29
N THR A 58 0.22 -13.26 -2.75
CA THR A 58 -0.48 -14.11 -3.72
C THR A 58 -1.76 -14.76 -3.17
N THR A 59 -2.00 -14.66 -1.85
CA THR A 59 -3.15 -15.25 -1.17
C THR A 59 -4.11 -14.19 -0.63
N HIS A 60 -3.85 -12.89 -0.84
CA HIS A 60 -4.75 -11.83 -0.38
C HIS A 60 -6.14 -11.95 -0.99
N TYR A 61 -6.22 -12.19 -2.31
CA TYR A 61 -7.49 -12.27 -3.03
C TYR A 61 -8.41 -13.36 -2.48
N GLU A 62 -7.92 -14.60 -2.33
CA GLU A 62 -8.74 -15.73 -1.86
C GLU A 62 -9.29 -15.48 -0.44
N VAL A 63 -8.46 -14.95 0.46
CA VAL A 63 -8.85 -14.70 1.85
C VAL A 63 -9.82 -13.52 1.96
N ALA A 64 -9.52 -12.41 1.28
CA ALA A 64 -10.37 -11.22 1.31
C ALA A 64 -11.74 -11.50 0.66
N LYS A 65 -11.76 -12.22 -0.47
CA LYS A 65 -12.99 -12.62 -1.13
C LYS A 65 -13.85 -13.50 -0.23
N ALA A 66 -13.26 -14.51 0.42
CA ALA A 66 -13.98 -15.40 1.33
C ALA A 66 -14.65 -14.62 2.48
N ALA A 67 -13.94 -13.65 3.06
CA ALA A 67 -14.48 -12.80 4.12
C ALA A 67 -15.64 -11.89 3.65
N LEU A 68 -15.47 -11.22 2.50
CA LEU A 68 -16.52 -10.40 1.90
C LEU A 68 -17.75 -11.23 1.52
N ASP A 69 -17.56 -12.43 0.97
CA ASP A 69 -18.64 -13.34 0.59
C ASP A 69 -19.57 -13.66 1.77
N VAL A 70 -19.01 -13.87 2.96
CA VAL A 70 -19.77 -14.12 4.21
C VAL A 70 -20.12 -12.85 5.01
N GLY A 71 -20.01 -11.67 4.38
CA GLY A 71 -20.55 -10.42 4.93
C GLY A 71 -19.67 -9.72 5.95
N LYS A 72 -18.33 -9.80 5.82
CA LYS A 72 -17.37 -9.19 6.77
C LYS A 72 -16.65 -8.00 6.17
N HIS A 73 -16.48 -6.93 6.95
CA HIS A 73 -15.60 -5.83 6.57
C HIS A 73 -14.15 -6.32 6.48
N VAL A 74 -13.35 -5.73 5.60
CA VAL A 74 -11.97 -6.17 5.35
C VAL A 74 -11.01 -4.99 5.44
N LEU A 75 -9.96 -5.15 6.23
CA LEU A 75 -8.70 -4.44 6.04
C LEU A 75 -7.72 -5.39 5.37
N MET A 76 -7.15 -4.98 4.24
CA MET A 76 -6.18 -5.77 3.50
C MET A 76 -4.83 -5.08 3.49
N GLU A 77 -3.79 -5.79 3.95
CA GLU A 77 -2.42 -5.30 3.83
C GLU A 77 -2.02 -5.13 2.35
N LYS A 78 -1.06 -4.23 2.13
CA LYS A 78 -0.53 -3.97 0.79
C LYS A 78 0.58 -4.97 0.42
N PRO A 79 0.77 -5.27 -0.88
CA PRO A 79 -0.05 -4.87 -2.01
C PRO A 79 -1.45 -5.49 -1.93
N MET A 80 -2.46 -4.76 -2.43
CA MET A 80 -3.88 -5.16 -2.34
C MET A 80 -4.07 -6.60 -2.85
N VAL A 81 -3.72 -6.84 -4.11
CA VAL A 81 -3.69 -8.14 -4.78
C VAL A 81 -2.65 -8.09 -5.90
N MET A 82 -2.47 -9.19 -6.64
CA MET A 82 -1.47 -9.29 -7.71
C MET A 82 -2.00 -8.93 -9.09
N HIS A 83 -3.31 -9.04 -9.30
CA HIS A 83 -3.93 -8.87 -10.61
C HIS A 83 -5.03 -7.80 -10.59
N ALA A 84 -5.08 -6.94 -11.61
CA ALA A 84 -6.06 -5.87 -11.72
C ALA A 84 -7.48 -6.41 -11.70
N ARG A 85 -7.73 -7.55 -12.39
CA ARG A 85 -9.03 -8.23 -12.37
C ARG A 85 -9.52 -8.55 -10.96
N GLU A 86 -8.61 -8.98 -10.07
CA GLU A 86 -8.91 -9.36 -8.70
C GLU A 86 -9.21 -8.12 -7.86
N ALA A 87 -8.47 -7.02 -8.08
CA ALA A 87 -8.67 -5.75 -7.39
C ALA A 87 -10.05 -5.16 -7.73
N HIS A 88 -10.42 -5.20 -9.02
CA HIS A 88 -11.74 -4.79 -9.51
C HIS A 88 -12.86 -5.65 -8.95
N GLU A 89 -12.67 -6.97 -8.88
CA GLU A 89 -13.68 -7.89 -8.33
C GLU A 89 -13.92 -7.65 -6.84
N LEU A 90 -12.86 -7.55 -6.03
CA LEU A 90 -12.99 -7.31 -4.59
C LEU A 90 -13.65 -5.96 -4.29
N THR A 91 -13.29 -4.91 -5.03
CA THR A 91 -13.88 -3.58 -4.86
C THR A 91 -15.39 -3.62 -5.16
N LYS A 92 -15.78 -4.18 -6.32
CA LYS A 92 -17.20 -4.34 -6.68
C LYS A 92 -17.97 -5.22 -5.70
N LEU A 93 -17.34 -6.27 -5.19
CA LEU A 93 -17.96 -7.16 -4.21
C LEU A 93 -18.23 -6.46 -2.88
N ALA A 94 -17.25 -5.68 -2.39
CA ALA A 94 -17.41 -4.88 -1.18
C ALA A 94 -18.54 -3.87 -1.34
N ASP A 95 -18.56 -3.10 -2.46
CA ASP A 95 -19.61 -2.13 -2.77
C ASP A 95 -21.00 -2.78 -2.83
N ALA A 96 -21.13 -3.90 -3.56
CA ALA A 96 -22.40 -4.60 -3.74
C ALA A 96 -22.97 -5.18 -2.45
N LYS A 97 -22.12 -5.42 -1.44
CA LYS A 97 -22.50 -5.91 -0.12
C LYS A 97 -22.57 -4.82 0.94
N GLU A 98 -22.33 -3.56 0.56
CA GLU A 98 -22.25 -2.42 1.48
C GLU A 98 -21.21 -2.66 2.60
N LEU A 99 -20.10 -3.33 2.26
CA LEU A 99 -19.00 -3.63 3.15
C LEU A 99 -17.82 -2.69 2.90
N THR A 100 -17.03 -2.48 3.93
CA THR A 100 -15.80 -1.69 3.83
C THR A 100 -14.64 -2.56 3.38
N LEU A 101 -13.87 -2.05 2.41
CA LEU A 101 -12.55 -2.56 2.05
C LEU A 101 -11.51 -1.45 2.26
N ILE A 102 -10.79 -1.51 3.37
CA ILE A 102 -9.65 -0.63 3.68
C ILE A 102 -8.38 -1.29 3.18
N VAL A 103 -7.51 -0.53 2.50
CA VAL A 103 -6.17 -0.98 2.13
C VAL A 103 -5.13 -0.38 3.07
N GLY A 104 -4.14 -1.18 3.47
CA GLY A 104 -3.10 -0.84 4.44
C GLY A 104 -2.10 0.23 3.96
N TYR A 105 -2.56 1.47 3.73
CA TYR A 105 -1.73 2.63 3.40
C TYR A 105 -1.73 3.66 4.55
N PRO A 106 -0.83 3.54 5.54
CA PRO A 106 -0.77 4.47 6.67
C PRO A 106 -0.56 5.93 6.26
N TRP A 107 0.19 6.20 5.19
CA TRP A 107 0.43 7.58 4.75
C TRP A 107 -0.83 8.33 4.33
N ASN A 108 -1.89 7.63 3.92
CA ASN A 108 -3.18 8.25 3.59
C ASN A 108 -3.79 9.00 4.79
N TYR A 109 -3.38 8.68 6.02
CA TYR A 109 -3.87 9.27 7.27
C TYR A 109 -3.03 10.45 7.78
N THR A 110 -1.98 10.83 7.04
CA THR A 110 -1.11 11.95 7.45
C THR A 110 -1.72 13.29 7.05
N GLU A 111 -1.59 14.30 7.92
CA GLU A 111 -2.06 15.67 7.63
C GLU A 111 -1.44 16.21 6.33
N SER A 112 -0.17 15.89 6.07
CA SER A 112 0.53 16.29 4.84
C SER A 112 -0.09 15.68 3.58
N SER A 113 -0.50 14.41 3.62
CA SER A 113 -1.17 13.76 2.49
C SER A 113 -2.56 14.32 2.23
N HIS A 114 -3.35 14.55 3.28
CA HIS A 114 -4.66 15.19 3.15
C HIS A 114 -4.55 16.62 2.61
N ARG A 115 -3.62 17.42 3.12
CA ARG A 115 -3.39 18.78 2.62
C ARG A 115 -2.93 18.81 1.17
N ALA A 116 -2.03 17.89 0.78
CA ALA A 116 -1.61 17.76 -0.61
C ALA A 116 -2.78 17.40 -1.52
N ARG A 117 -3.62 16.45 -1.09
CA ARG A 117 -4.85 16.06 -1.79
C ARG A 117 -5.80 17.24 -1.95
N ASP A 118 -6.13 17.95 -0.87
CA ASP A 118 -7.06 19.08 -0.90
C ASP A 118 -6.61 20.17 -1.88
N ILE A 119 -5.31 20.51 -1.87
CA ILE A 119 -4.73 21.50 -2.78
C ILE A 119 -4.81 21.04 -4.23
N ILE A 120 -4.41 19.81 -4.53
CA ILE A 120 -4.44 19.27 -5.90
C ILE A 120 -5.89 19.17 -6.40
N GLN A 121 -6.79 18.64 -5.57
CA GLN A 121 -8.19 18.41 -5.92
C GLN A 121 -9.03 19.69 -5.98
N SER A 122 -8.61 20.77 -5.30
CA SER A 122 -9.24 22.09 -5.46
C SER A 122 -9.12 22.64 -6.90
N GLY A 123 -8.16 22.14 -7.68
CA GLY A 123 -7.87 22.62 -9.03
C GLY A 123 -7.13 23.97 -9.07
N GLU A 124 -6.74 24.54 -7.91
CA GLU A 124 -6.07 25.84 -7.87
C GLU A 124 -4.73 25.86 -8.63
N LEU A 125 -4.04 24.72 -8.67
CA LEU A 125 -2.77 24.55 -9.39
C LEU A 125 -2.97 24.27 -10.90
N GLY A 126 -4.20 24.15 -11.38
CA GLY A 126 -4.53 23.82 -12.77
C GLY A 126 -4.36 22.34 -13.10
N VAL A 127 -4.33 22.02 -14.40
CA VAL A 127 -4.25 20.63 -14.87
C VAL A 127 -2.92 19.99 -14.49
N ILE A 128 -2.95 18.74 -14.00
CA ILE A 128 -1.75 17.95 -13.72
C ILE A 128 -1.09 17.56 -15.05
N GLN A 129 0.19 17.89 -15.22
CA GLN A 129 0.94 17.61 -16.45
C GLN A 129 1.99 16.52 -16.25
N TYR A 130 2.66 16.54 -15.09
CA TYR A 130 3.74 15.62 -14.78
C TYR A 130 3.71 15.20 -13.31
N VAL A 131 3.98 13.92 -13.05
CA VAL A 131 4.16 13.41 -11.69
C VAL A 131 5.43 12.58 -11.59
N SER A 132 6.08 12.62 -10.45
CA SER A 132 7.15 11.68 -10.13
C SER A 132 6.98 11.12 -8.73
N SER A 133 7.31 9.85 -8.57
CA SER A 133 7.51 9.26 -7.25
C SER A 133 8.84 8.52 -7.19
N VAL A 134 9.50 8.63 -6.05
CA VAL A 134 10.69 7.84 -5.76
C VAL A 134 10.54 7.22 -4.38
N PHE A 135 10.81 5.92 -4.28
CA PHE A 135 10.93 5.24 -3.00
C PHE A 135 12.26 4.48 -2.93
N THR A 136 13.15 4.90 -2.06
CA THR A 136 14.32 4.12 -1.66
C THR A 136 14.14 3.55 -0.25
N SER A 137 14.41 2.25 -0.08
CA SER A 137 14.10 1.55 1.16
C SER A 137 15.06 0.41 1.44
N MET A 138 15.25 0.05 2.70
CA MET A 138 16.07 -1.08 3.12
C MET A 138 15.30 -2.40 3.01
N THR A 139 15.16 -2.96 1.81
CA THR A 139 14.42 -4.23 1.60
C THR A 139 15.29 -5.38 1.11
N LYS A 140 16.51 -5.10 0.66
CA LYS A 140 17.39 -6.11 0.07
C LYS A 140 17.54 -7.37 0.93
N GLU A 141 17.66 -7.25 2.26
CA GLU A 141 17.82 -8.43 3.11
C GLU A 141 16.52 -9.24 3.22
N PHE A 142 15.34 -8.60 3.16
CA PHE A 142 14.06 -9.32 3.08
C PHE A 142 13.93 -10.07 1.76
N LEU A 143 14.32 -9.41 0.67
CA LEU A 143 14.25 -9.92 -0.69
C LEU A 143 15.31 -11.00 -0.98
N SER A 144 16.35 -11.11 -0.14
CA SER A 144 17.34 -12.19 -0.16
C SER A 144 16.98 -13.36 0.77
N GLY A 145 15.97 -13.20 1.63
CA GLY A 145 15.53 -14.21 2.62
C GLY A 145 16.27 -14.11 3.96
N ASN A 146 17.02 -13.03 4.18
CA ASN A 146 17.74 -12.73 5.42
C ASN A 146 16.95 -11.75 6.30
N ASP A 147 15.72 -12.13 6.69
CA ASP A 147 14.85 -11.27 7.49
C ASP A 147 15.42 -10.94 8.89
N GLN A 148 16.34 -11.76 9.38
CA GLN A 148 17.03 -11.57 10.66
C GLN A 148 17.93 -10.34 10.69
N ALA A 149 18.40 -9.86 9.52
CA ALA A 149 19.18 -8.63 9.43
C ALA A 149 18.41 -7.40 9.93
N TYR A 150 17.08 -7.47 9.98
CA TYR A 150 16.21 -6.38 10.45
C TYR A 150 15.68 -6.56 11.87
N THR A 151 16.06 -7.64 12.56
CA THR A 151 15.59 -7.88 13.93
C THR A 151 15.96 -6.70 14.84
N GLU A 152 17.18 -6.18 14.78
CA GLU A 152 17.57 -5.01 15.58
C GLU A 152 16.94 -3.71 15.07
N VAL A 153 16.80 -3.58 13.74
CA VAL A 153 16.24 -2.38 13.08
C VAL A 153 14.79 -2.13 13.51
N PHE A 154 14.00 -3.19 13.68
CA PHE A 154 12.60 -3.09 14.11
C PHE A 154 12.39 -3.39 15.60
N ALA A 155 13.45 -3.39 16.41
CA ALA A 155 13.42 -3.73 17.84
C ALA A 155 12.78 -5.10 18.13
N GLY A 156 12.98 -6.05 17.22
CA GLY A 156 12.40 -7.38 17.21
C GLY A 156 11.09 -7.48 16.45
N TYR A 157 10.70 -8.70 16.08
CA TYR A 157 9.36 -8.97 15.60
C TYR A 157 8.46 -9.25 16.81
N PRO A 158 7.37 -8.47 17.03
CA PRO A 158 6.47 -8.71 18.15
C PRO A 158 5.88 -10.12 18.19
N VAL A 159 5.76 -10.76 17.01
CA VAL A 159 5.19 -12.10 16.85
C VAL A 159 6.12 -13.00 16.02
N THR A 160 6.20 -12.76 14.71
CA THR A 160 6.97 -13.58 13.77
C THR A 160 7.40 -12.72 12.58
N GLY A 161 8.66 -12.85 12.17
CA GLY A 161 9.20 -12.20 10.99
C GLY A 161 8.72 -12.82 9.68
N PRO A 162 8.96 -12.17 8.53
CA PRO A 162 8.47 -12.64 7.24
C PRO A 162 9.22 -13.87 6.71
N GLY A 163 10.41 -14.19 7.24
CA GLY A 163 11.25 -15.29 6.76
C GLY A 163 11.50 -15.18 5.25
N MET A 164 11.17 -16.25 4.52
CA MET A 164 11.35 -16.33 3.07
C MET A 164 10.22 -15.69 2.25
N ALA A 165 9.15 -15.19 2.88
CA ALA A 165 7.94 -14.78 2.17
C ALA A 165 8.20 -13.74 1.07
N TYR A 166 9.08 -12.77 1.34
CA TYR A 166 9.44 -11.72 0.38
C TYR A 166 10.47 -12.15 -0.67
N ALA A 167 11.23 -13.22 -0.42
CA ALA A 167 12.27 -13.72 -1.32
C ALA A 167 11.76 -14.80 -2.29
N ASP A 168 10.59 -15.38 -2.02
CA ASP A 168 9.95 -16.35 -2.91
C ASP A 168 8.90 -15.67 -3.81
N PRO A 169 9.15 -15.53 -5.13
CA PRO A 169 8.19 -14.91 -6.04
C PRO A 169 6.84 -15.66 -6.10
N LYS A 170 6.77 -16.92 -5.68
CA LYS A 170 5.48 -17.64 -5.59
C LYS A 170 4.59 -17.14 -4.44
N LEU A 171 5.19 -16.50 -3.44
CA LEU A 171 4.50 -15.97 -2.26
C LEU A 171 4.32 -14.45 -2.36
N SER A 172 5.34 -13.74 -2.84
CA SER A 172 5.33 -12.27 -2.91
C SER A 172 4.89 -11.72 -4.26
N GLY A 173 4.91 -12.51 -5.33
CA GLY A 173 4.65 -12.11 -6.72
C GLY A 173 5.74 -11.25 -7.35
N GLY A 174 6.43 -10.43 -6.57
CA GLY A 174 7.61 -9.66 -6.97
C GLY A 174 8.37 -9.13 -5.76
N GLY A 175 9.34 -8.26 -6.00
CA GLY A 175 10.21 -7.69 -4.98
C GLY A 175 9.88 -6.24 -4.69
N GLN A 176 10.84 -5.35 -4.92
CA GLN A 176 10.73 -3.93 -4.59
C GLN A 176 9.48 -3.25 -5.19
N GLY A 177 9.07 -3.63 -6.40
CA GLY A 177 7.84 -3.13 -7.01
C GLY A 177 6.60 -3.39 -6.15
N HIS A 178 6.31 -4.67 -5.90
CA HIS A 178 5.14 -5.05 -5.08
C HIS A 178 5.28 -4.68 -3.60
N LEU A 179 6.49 -4.73 -3.05
CA LEU A 179 6.71 -4.48 -1.62
C LEU A 179 6.72 -2.98 -1.28
N GLN A 180 7.26 -2.14 -2.17
CA GLN A 180 7.56 -0.74 -1.87
C GLN A 180 6.96 0.26 -2.85
N VAL A 181 7.05 0.05 -4.17
CA VAL A 181 6.42 0.98 -5.14
C VAL A 181 4.92 1.10 -4.88
N THR A 182 4.28 0.06 -4.34
CA THR A 182 2.88 0.13 -3.87
C THR A 182 2.59 1.31 -2.95
N HIS A 183 3.53 1.70 -2.08
CA HIS A 183 3.36 2.83 -1.17
C HIS A 183 3.45 4.17 -1.90
N SER A 184 4.48 4.35 -2.74
CA SER A 184 4.68 5.62 -3.45
C SER A 184 3.61 5.85 -4.51
N ALA A 185 3.24 4.80 -5.24
CA ALA A 185 2.12 4.84 -6.17
C ALA A 185 0.78 5.03 -5.43
N GLY A 186 0.57 4.36 -4.29
CA GLY A 186 -0.63 4.53 -3.47
C GLY A 186 -0.82 5.97 -3.00
N SER A 187 0.23 6.58 -2.46
CA SER A 187 0.23 7.99 -2.04
C SER A 187 -0.03 8.94 -3.21
N LEU A 188 0.62 8.71 -4.36
CA LEU A 188 0.41 9.52 -5.57
C LEU A 188 -1.05 9.41 -6.08
N PHE A 189 -1.60 8.20 -6.18
CA PHE A 189 -2.97 8.00 -6.66
C PHE A 189 -4.01 8.49 -5.66
N PHE A 190 -3.69 8.47 -4.37
CA PHE A 190 -4.52 9.07 -3.33
C PHE A 190 -4.62 10.60 -3.50
N ILE A 191 -3.52 11.30 -3.75
CA ILE A 191 -3.56 12.77 -3.85
C ILE A 191 -3.99 13.31 -5.22
N THR A 192 -3.87 12.52 -6.30
CA THR A 192 -4.06 13.03 -7.69
C THR A 192 -5.30 12.52 -8.42
N ASP A 193 -5.87 11.38 -8.03
CA ASP A 193 -6.90 10.67 -8.79
C ASP A 193 -6.55 10.26 -10.24
N LEU A 194 -5.27 10.34 -10.63
CA LEU A 194 -4.80 9.89 -11.94
C LEU A 194 -5.01 8.38 -12.12
N GLN A 195 -5.39 7.97 -13.32
CA GLN A 195 -5.57 6.56 -13.69
C GLN A 195 -4.53 6.16 -14.74
N PRO A 196 -3.72 5.12 -14.51
CA PRO A 196 -2.74 4.68 -15.50
C PRO A 196 -3.45 4.18 -16.78
N ASP A 197 -2.84 4.42 -17.94
CA ASP A 197 -3.36 4.00 -19.24
C ASP A 197 -2.31 3.19 -20.01
N LEU A 198 -1.10 3.74 -20.19
CA LEU A 198 0.03 3.04 -20.79
C LEU A 198 1.18 2.97 -19.80
N VAL A 199 1.82 1.81 -19.69
CA VAL A 199 2.96 1.61 -18.79
C VAL A 199 4.12 0.95 -19.54
N SER A 200 5.33 1.46 -19.33
CA SER A 200 6.58 0.82 -19.76
C SER A 200 7.55 0.79 -18.58
N SER A 201 8.32 -0.30 -18.42
CA SER A 201 9.27 -0.36 -17.33
C SER A 201 10.51 -1.21 -17.59
N PHE A 202 11.57 -0.91 -16.84
CA PHE A 202 12.74 -1.76 -16.67
C PHE A 202 12.92 -2.07 -15.19
N MET A 203 13.16 -3.35 -14.88
CA MET A 203 13.36 -3.83 -13.51
C MET A 203 14.57 -4.76 -13.47
N GLN A 204 15.32 -4.72 -12.36
CA GLN A 204 16.52 -5.56 -12.18
C GLN A 204 16.52 -6.23 -10.82
N ASN A 205 16.92 -7.50 -10.80
CA ASN A 205 16.95 -8.35 -9.60
C ASN A 205 18.31 -8.42 -8.91
N TRP A 206 19.39 -7.99 -9.59
CA TRP A 206 20.75 -8.00 -9.07
C TRP A 206 21.19 -9.34 -8.49
N GLY A 207 20.80 -10.44 -9.14
CA GLY A 207 21.12 -11.81 -8.73
C GLY A 207 20.15 -12.43 -7.73
N LEU A 208 19.10 -11.73 -7.31
CA LEU A 208 18.02 -12.28 -6.49
C LEU A 208 16.90 -12.88 -7.36
N LYS A 209 15.94 -13.55 -6.71
CA LYS A 209 14.77 -14.16 -7.38
C LYS A 209 13.68 -13.15 -7.75
N VAL A 210 13.74 -11.96 -7.16
CA VAL A 210 12.77 -10.89 -7.28
C VAL A 210 13.48 -9.56 -7.56
N ASP A 211 12.78 -8.59 -8.12
CA ASP A 211 13.33 -7.28 -8.45
C ASP A 211 13.74 -6.48 -7.21
N ILE A 212 14.78 -5.66 -7.37
CA ILE A 212 15.33 -4.76 -6.34
C ILE A 212 15.30 -3.31 -6.80
N THR A 213 15.42 -3.06 -8.11
CA THR A 213 15.37 -1.71 -8.68
C THR A 213 14.33 -1.64 -9.78
N ASN A 214 13.55 -0.55 -9.80
CA ASN A 214 12.46 -0.33 -10.74
C ASN A 214 12.58 1.07 -11.35
N ALA A 215 12.40 1.15 -12.67
CA ALA A 215 12.19 2.38 -13.40
C ALA A 215 10.93 2.21 -14.27
N ILE A 216 9.83 2.83 -13.85
CA ILE A 216 8.52 2.71 -14.48
C ILE A 216 8.13 4.08 -15.04
N SER A 217 7.66 4.11 -16.28
CA SER A 217 7.05 5.27 -16.92
C SER A 217 5.59 4.98 -17.22
N ALA A 218 4.72 5.94 -16.95
CA ALA A 218 3.30 5.85 -17.22
C ALA A 218 2.79 7.05 -18.00
N ARG A 219 1.84 6.80 -18.90
CA ARG A 219 0.90 7.79 -19.40
C ARG A 219 -0.45 7.52 -18.75
N PHE A 220 -1.12 8.57 -18.29
CA PHE A 220 -2.40 8.46 -17.62
C PHE A 220 -3.56 8.69 -18.59
N LYS A 221 -4.77 8.32 -18.19
CA LYS A 221 -5.99 8.71 -18.91
C LYS A 221 -6.12 10.24 -18.91
N PRO A 222 -6.54 10.87 -20.02
CA PRO A 222 -6.69 12.32 -20.07
C PRO A 222 -7.68 12.84 -19.03
N VAL A 223 -7.28 13.89 -18.32
CA VAL A 223 -8.17 14.71 -17.47
C VAL A 223 -8.21 16.09 -18.10
N GLY A 224 -9.25 16.38 -18.87
CA GLY A 224 -9.29 17.54 -19.76
C GLY A 224 -8.86 17.15 -21.18
N THR A 225 -7.86 17.83 -21.75
CA THR A 225 -7.51 17.68 -23.18
C THR A 225 -6.34 16.75 -23.44
N GLU A 226 -5.32 16.75 -22.58
CA GLU A 226 -4.07 16.00 -22.78
C GLU A 226 -3.79 15.06 -21.59
N PRO A 227 -3.15 13.90 -21.81
CA PRO A 227 -2.79 12.99 -20.73
C PRO A 227 -1.54 13.49 -19.97
N ALA A 228 -1.61 13.43 -18.64
CA ALA A 228 -0.41 13.54 -17.82
C ALA A 228 0.55 12.38 -18.10
N VAL A 229 1.83 12.59 -17.82
CA VAL A 229 2.85 11.54 -17.82
C VAL A 229 3.56 11.48 -16.47
N GLY A 230 4.12 10.34 -16.12
CA GLY A 230 4.82 10.22 -14.85
C GLY A 230 5.84 9.10 -14.78
N ILE A 231 6.65 9.17 -13.74
CA ILE A 231 7.69 8.18 -13.45
C ILE A 231 7.58 7.67 -12.01
N PHE A 232 7.87 6.39 -11.84
CA PHE A 232 7.95 5.73 -10.54
C PHE A 232 9.31 5.03 -10.47
N GLY A 233 10.20 5.57 -9.65
CA GLY A 233 11.54 5.04 -9.41
C GLY A 233 11.62 4.35 -8.05
N SER A 234 12.33 3.23 -7.96
CA SER A 234 12.55 2.61 -6.66
C SER A 234 13.82 1.77 -6.59
N THR A 235 14.43 1.72 -5.40
CA THR A 235 15.51 0.78 -5.07
C THR A 235 15.41 0.27 -3.63
N GLY A 236 15.56 -1.05 -3.49
CA GLY A 236 15.62 -1.75 -2.21
C GLY A 236 17.01 -1.80 -1.57
N ASN A 237 18.02 -1.19 -2.20
CA ASN A 237 19.43 -1.40 -1.91
C ASN A 237 20.14 -0.15 -1.35
N ILE A 238 19.54 0.48 -0.33
CA ILE A 238 20.16 1.60 0.40
C ILE A 238 20.92 1.17 1.66
N GLY A 239 20.89 -0.13 2.00
CA GLY A 239 21.47 -0.65 3.25
C GLY A 239 20.61 -0.34 4.48
N THR A 240 20.85 -1.04 5.58
CA THR A 240 20.09 -0.93 6.83
C THR A 240 20.31 0.39 7.58
N THR A 241 21.36 1.14 7.22
CA THR A 241 21.75 2.40 7.87
C THR A 241 21.63 3.62 6.93
N GLY A 242 21.24 3.41 5.67
CA GLY A 242 21.36 4.43 4.63
C GLY A 242 20.32 5.55 4.69
N GLY A 243 19.23 5.38 5.44
CA GLY A 243 18.07 6.27 5.37
C GLY A 243 17.34 6.13 4.02
N GLY A 244 16.01 6.14 4.06
CA GLY A 244 15.18 6.05 2.85
C GLY A 244 14.73 7.40 2.33
N GLU A 245 14.06 7.37 1.18
CA GLU A 245 13.26 8.49 0.69
C GLU A 245 11.88 7.96 0.28
N LEU A 246 10.84 8.76 0.49
CA LEU A 246 9.54 8.54 -0.13
C LEU A 246 8.98 9.88 -0.56
N ASN A 247 9.32 10.27 -1.79
CA ASN A 247 9.01 11.58 -2.35
C ASN A 247 7.96 11.47 -3.45
N ILE A 248 6.95 12.32 -3.40
CA ILE A 248 5.93 12.50 -4.44
C ILE A 248 5.97 13.94 -4.92
N ASN A 249 6.13 14.13 -6.23
CA ASN A 249 6.06 15.46 -6.85
C ASN A 249 4.94 15.49 -7.88
N VAL A 250 4.12 16.54 -7.83
CA VAL A 250 3.00 16.78 -8.75
C VAL A 250 3.16 18.16 -9.34
N TYR A 251 3.31 18.23 -10.67
CA TYR A 251 3.49 19.46 -11.42
C TYR A 251 2.27 19.74 -12.27
N CYS A 252 1.72 20.93 -12.09
CA CYS A 252 0.51 21.40 -12.74
C CYS A 252 0.78 22.71 -13.51
N GLU A 253 -0.20 23.15 -14.29
CA GLU A 253 -0.09 24.37 -15.11
C GLU A 253 0.29 25.65 -14.35
N LYS A 254 -0.17 25.78 -13.10
CA LYS A 254 -0.08 27.01 -12.30
C LYS A 254 0.74 26.81 -11.02
N GLY A 255 1.37 25.67 -10.84
CA GLY A 255 2.15 25.39 -9.63
C GLY A 255 2.55 23.94 -9.49
N TYR A 256 3.15 23.60 -8.35
CA TYR A 256 3.53 22.24 -8.03
C TYR A 256 3.43 21.95 -6.53
N VAL A 257 3.34 20.66 -6.22
CA VAL A 257 3.41 20.09 -4.88
C VAL A 257 4.61 19.16 -4.79
N MET A 258 5.38 19.24 -3.71
CA MET A 258 6.41 18.28 -3.33
C MET A 258 6.10 17.75 -1.94
N LEU A 259 5.78 16.47 -1.82
CA LEU A 259 5.45 15.77 -0.59
C LEU A 259 6.55 14.77 -0.26
N ASP A 260 7.17 14.92 0.91
CA ASP A 260 8.04 13.91 1.52
C ASP A 260 7.25 13.20 2.62
N ASN A 261 6.88 11.95 2.36
CA ASN A 261 6.08 11.15 3.28
C ASN A 261 6.88 10.68 4.51
N LEU A 262 8.21 10.59 4.43
CA LEU A 262 9.00 10.13 5.58
C LEU A 262 9.13 11.22 6.65
N THR A 263 9.22 12.48 6.23
CA THR A 263 9.28 13.63 7.14
C THR A 263 7.92 14.30 7.37
N GLY A 264 6.93 13.99 6.54
CA GLY A 264 5.65 14.68 6.52
C GLY A 264 5.77 16.15 6.09
N THR A 265 6.82 16.50 5.34
CA THR A 265 6.96 17.86 4.80
C THR A 265 6.24 18.00 3.47
N LEU A 266 5.66 19.18 3.25
CA LEU A 266 4.92 19.51 2.05
C LEU A 266 5.33 20.91 1.57
N ILE A 267 5.72 21.02 0.30
CA ILE A 267 5.97 22.30 -0.36
C ILE A 267 4.90 22.50 -1.41
N VAL A 268 4.31 23.69 -1.43
CA VAL A 268 3.31 24.11 -2.41
C VAL A 268 3.80 25.39 -3.06
N LYS A 269 4.07 25.34 -4.36
CA LYS A 269 4.48 26.50 -5.13
C LYS A 269 3.36 26.91 -6.07
N ARG A 270 2.98 28.18 -6.04
CA ARG A 270 2.08 28.79 -7.02
C ARG A 270 2.87 29.73 -7.92
N PHE A 271 2.61 29.67 -9.23
CA PHE A 271 3.24 30.55 -10.20
C PHE A 271 2.63 31.97 -10.13
N ALA A 272 3.26 32.94 -10.83
CA ALA A 272 2.83 34.34 -10.89
C ALA A 272 2.70 35.05 -9.52
N ASP A 273 3.77 35.03 -8.72
CA ASP A 273 3.95 35.80 -7.49
C ASP A 273 3.08 35.43 -6.28
N GLN A 274 2.38 34.28 -6.33
CA GLN A 274 1.56 33.77 -5.21
C GLN A 274 2.37 33.07 -4.09
N GLY A 275 3.70 33.10 -4.17
CA GLY A 275 4.58 32.61 -3.12
C GLY A 275 4.78 31.09 -3.09
N GLU A 276 5.48 30.64 -2.05
CA GLU A 276 5.72 29.24 -1.72
C GLU A 276 5.27 29.02 -0.28
N GLU A 277 4.49 27.98 -0.05
CA GLU A 277 4.11 27.55 1.29
C GLU A 277 4.84 26.26 1.64
N ARG A 278 5.25 26.16 2.91
CA ARG A 278 5.94 24.99 3.45
C ARG A 278 5.22 24.54 4.71
N PHE A 279 4.89 23.26 4.76
CA PHE A 279 4.27 22.62 5.91
C PHE A 279 5.16 21.50 6.44
N GLY A 280 5.01 21.20 7.73
CA GLY A 280 5.81 20.21 8.43
C GLY A 280 7.21 20.72 8.85
N PRO A 281 8.10 19.81 9.28
CA PRO A 281 7.89 18.36 9.35
C PRO A 281 6.79 17.98 10.36
N LEU A 282 6.18 16.82 10.16
CA LEU A 282 5.27 16.27 11.15
C LEU A 282 6.05 15.79 12.39
N PRO A 283 5.44 15.76 13.58
CA PRO A 283 6.01 15.09 14.73
C PRO A 283 6.39 13.64 14.39
N ALA A 284 7.46 13.11 14.98
CA ALA A 284 7.98 11.78 14.62
C ALA A 284 6.98 10.62 14.81
N GLY A 285 5.98 10.77 15.70
CA GLY A 285 4.91 9.79 15.87
C GLY A 285 3.85 9.82 14.78
N ASP A 286 3.79 10.92 14.02
CA ASP A 286 2.71 11.21 13.06
C ASP A 286 3.18 11.02 11.61
N THR A 287 4.49 10.89 11.37
CA THR A 287 5.06 10.65 10.02
C THR A 287 4.72 9.27 9.48
N TYR A 288 4.44 8.30 10.36
CA TYR A 288 3.98 6.97 9.99
C TYR A 288 2.92 6.49 10.99
N PRO A 289 1.63 6.77 10.75
CA PRO A 289 0.55 6.46 11.69
C PRO A 289 0.22 4.95 11.62
N ARG A 290 1.11 4.15 12.21
CA ARG A 290 1.20 2.68 12.07
C ARG A 290 -0.07 1.90 12.42
N PHE A 291 -1.00 2.50 13.16
CA PHE A 291 -2.24 1.89 13.61
C PHE A 291 -3.51 2.49 12.99
N ALA A 292 -3.36 3.59 12.23
CA ALA A 292 -4.52 4.34 11.75
C ALA A 292 -5.43 3.53 10.82
N THR A 293 -4.88 2.61 10.04
CA THR A 293 -5.69 1.72 9.18
C THR A 293 -6.57 0.78 10.03
N SER A 294 -6.02 0.17 11.08
CA SER A 294 -6.79 -0.68 11.98
C SER A 294 -7.78 0.11 12.83
N ASP A 295 -7.42 1.30 13.29
CA ASP A 295 -8.32 2.18 14.03
C ASP A 295 -9.49 2.63 13.13
N ASN A 296 -9.20 2.97 11.88
CA ASN A 296 -10.22 3.35 10.91
C ASN A 296 -11.17 2.21 10.58
N LEU A 297 -10.68 0.96 10.50
CA LEU A 297 -11.56 -0.21 10.36
C LEU A 297 -12.55 -0.29 11.52
N VAL A 298 -12.08 -0.12 12.76
CA VAL A 298 -12.94 -0.14 13.95
C VAL A 298 -13.95 1.00 13.90
N ASP A 299 -13.51 2.22 13.60
CA ASP A 299 -14.40 3.39 13.55
C ASP A 299 -15.47 3.27 12.46
N VAL A 300 -15.13 2.75 11.28
CA VAL A 300 -16.10 2.55 10.19
C VAL A 300 -17.13 1.48 10.56
N ILE A 301 -16.71 0.34 11.12
CA ILE A 301 -17.62 -0.72 11.59
C ILE A 301 -18.59 -0.18 12.65
N LEU A 302 -18.11 0.71 13.54
CA LEU A 302 -18.92 1.33 14.58
C LEU A 302 -19.78 2.50 14.09
N GLY A 303 -19.70 2.86 12.79
CA GLY A 303 -20.41 4.02 12.22
C GLY A 303 -19.92 5.37 12.74
N ARG A 304 -18.66 5.47 13.15
CA ARG A 304 -18.03 6.68 13.74
C ARG A 304 -17.10 7.41 12.78
N GLY A 305 -16.88 6.90 11.57
CA GLY A 305 -15.98 7.49 10.59
C GLY A 305 -16.21 6.95 9.18
N GLU A 306 -15.43 7.47 8.24
CA GLU A 306 -15.43 7.08 6.83
C GLU A 306 -14.16 6.30 6.50
N ASN A 307 -14.17 5.56 5.39
CA ASN A 307 -13.00 4.85 4.90
C ASN A 307 -11.99 5.85 4.31
N ILE A 308 -10.87 6.08 5.01
CA ILE A 308 -9.84 7.04 4.59
C ILE A 308 -8.85 6.44 3.58
N SER A 309 -8.74 5.11 3.54
CA SER A 309 -7.86 4.40 2.62
C SER A 309 -8.64 3.38 1.80
N PRO A 310 -9.52 3.88 0.90
CA PRO A 310 -10.43 3.02 0.15
C PRO A 310 -9.68 2.27 -0.95
N ALA A 311 -10.38 1.34 -1.61
CA ALA A 311 -9.76 0.39 -2.53
C ALA A 311 -9.34 1.03 -3.87
N GLU A 312 -9.93 2.15 -4.29
CA GLU A 312 -9.75 2.71 -5.64
C GLU A 312 -8.31 3.18 -5.93
N PRO A 313 -7.61 3.91 -5.02
CA PRO A 313 -6.18 4.15 -5.19
C PRO A 313 -5.39 2.85 -5.33
N ALA A 314 -5.74 1.82 -4.57
CA ALA A 314 -5.06 0.53 -4.60
C ALA A 314 -5.30 -0.24 -5.92
N VAL A 315 -6.50 -0.16 -6.50
CA VAL A 315 -6.79 -0.71 -7.83
C VAL A 315 -5.85 -0.11 -8.86
N ARG A 316 -5.65 1.22 -8.84
CA ARG A 316 -4.72 1.93 -9.76
C ARG A 316 -3.27 1.51 -9.52
N VAL A 317 -2.89 1.22 -8.27
CA VAL A 317 -1.57 0.65 -7.94
C VAL A 317 -1.40 -0.73 -8.58
N VAL A 318 -2.40 -1.61 -8.44
CA VAL A 318 -2.34 -2.96 -9.01
C VAL A 318 -2.29 -2.90 -10.54
N GLU A 319 -3.09 -2.05 -11.18
CA GLU A 319 -3.04 -1.80 -12.62
C GLU A 319 -1.65 -1.33 -13.09
N LEU A 320 -1.06 -0.35 -12.39
CA LEU A 320 0.28 0.15 -12.68
C LEU A 320 1.32 -0.97 -12.56
N LEU A 321 1.31 -1.70 -11.44
CA LEU A 321 2.32 -2.71 -11.14
C LEU A 321 2.19 -3.91 -12.07
N GLU A 322 0.99 -4.45 -12.29
CA GLU A 322 0.81 -5.58 -13.19
C GLU A 322 1.27 -5.23 -14.61
N ALA A 323 0.91 -4.05 -15.12
CA ALA A 323 1.39 -3.57 -16.41
C ALA A 323 2.92 -3.37 -16.42
N ALA A 324 3.50 -2.84 -15.34
CA ALA A 324 4.95 -2.67 -15.21
C ALA A 324 5.70 -4.00 -15.24
N TYR A 325 5.27 -5.00 -14.48
CA TYR A 325 5.87 -6.34 -14.48
C TYR A 325 5.73 -7.03 -15.85
N ARG A 326 4.55 -6.94 -16.49
CA ARG A 326 4.35 -7.44 -17.87
C ARG A 326 5.29 -6.72 -18.86
N SER A 327 5.49 -5.42 -18.70
CA SER A 327 6.42 -4.63 -19.53
C SER A 327 7.87 -5.05 -19.33
N ALA A 328 8.31 -5.18 -18.08
CA ALA A 328 9.68 -5.58 -17.74
C ALA A 328 10.00 -6.98 -18.28
N ALA A 329 9.06 -7.93 -18.17
CA ALA A 329 9.19 -9.27 -18.74
C ALA A 329 9.33 -9.27 -20.27
N ASN A 330 8.85 -8.21 -20.94
CA ASN A 330 8.91 -8.02 -22.38
C ASN A 330 9.88 -6.90 -22.79
N ASN A 331 11.00 -6.74 -22.08
CA ASN A 331 12.08 -5.80 -22.40
C ASN A 331 11.61 -4.33 -22.54
N GLY A 332 10.69 -3.90 -21.69
CA GLY A 332 10.20 -2.52 -21.64
C GLY A 332 9.15 -2.18 -22.68
N GLN A 333 8.58 -3.17 -23.39
CA GLN A 333 7.44 -2.93 -24.28
C GLN A 333 6.27 -2.29 -23.53
N VAL A 334 5.59 -1.35 -24.18
CA VAL A 334 4.44 -0.65 -23.60
C VAL A 334 3.28 -1.64 -23.43
N VAL A 335 2.70 -1.64 -22.22
CA VAL A 335 1.49 -2.40 -21.88
C VAL A 335 0.33 -1.42 -21.71
N LYS A 336 -0.81 -1.71 -22.31
CA LYS A 336 -2.06 -0.99 -22.07
C LYS A 336 -2.75 -1.56 -20.85
N VAL A 337 -3.19 -0.70 -19.93
CA VAL A 337 -3.92 -1.10 -18.72
C VAL A 337 -5.27 -1.74 -19.07
N SER A 338 -5.88 -1.37 -20.20
CA SER A 338 -7.11 -1.99 -20.69
C SER A 338 -6.98 -3.48 -21.05
N ASP A 339 -5.75 -3.98 -21.20
CA ASP A 339 -5.46 -5.35 -21.63
C ASP A 339 -5.15 -6.29 -20.43
N LEU A 340 -5.34 -5.79 -19.20
CA LEU A 340 -5.02 -6.52 -17.96
C LEU A 340 -6.10 -7.53 -17.55
#